data_AF-A0A859EM91-F1
#
_entry.id   AF-A0A859EM91-F1
#
_cell.length_a   1.000
_cell.length_b   1.000
_cell.length_c   1.000
_cell.angle_alpha   90.00
_cell.angle_beta   90.00
_cell.angle_gamma   90.00
#
_symmetry.space_group_name_H-M   'P 1'
#
loop_
_entity.id
_entity.type
_entity.pdbx_description
1 polymer ?
#
loop_
_entity_poly.entity_id
_entity_poly.type
_entity_poly.pdbx_seq_one_letter_code
_entity_poly.pdbx_strand_id
1 'polypeptide(L)'
;METVDIIIKQITNKTMTYKVLREVTPFSLSEIKSRIEKHEPVMSANDLKLDELKKIREAINRLNNLGTKVIIKDVTGEITLEILNNIITSYEGIARDTEELDELMFSDEE
;
A
#
# COMPACT_ATOMS: atom_id res chain seq x y z
N MET A 1 13.47 9.58 7.58
CA MET A 1 12.09 9.08 7.55
C MET A 1 12.07 7.99 6.52
N GLU A 2 11.80 6.77 6.94
CA GLU A 2 11.71 5.65 6.05
C GLU A 2 10.29 5.71 5.43
N THR A 3 10.20 5.68 4.12
CA THR A 3 8.92 5.84 3.40
C THR A 3 8.85 4.84 2.27
N VAL A 4 7.65 4.29 2.07
CA VAL A 4 7.32 3.42 0.95
C VAL A 4 6.65 4.25 -0.13
N ASP A 5 7.31 4.34 -1.27
CA ASP A 5 6.91 5.08 -2.45
C ASP A 5 6.31 4.15 -3.51
N ILE A 6 5.21 4.59 -4.13
CA ILE A 6 4.58 3.90 -5.26
C ILE A 6 4.84 4.68 -6.53
N ILE A 7 5.44 4.03 -7.54
CA ILE A 7 5.69 4.60 -8.85
C ILE A 7 4.94 3.77 -9.90
N ILE A 8 4.22 4.44 -10.80
CA ILE A 8 3.50 3.76 -11.88
C ILE A 8 4.46 3.53 -13.05
N LYS A 9 4.73 2.28 -13.40
CA LYS A 9 5.62 1.93 -14.53
C LYS A 9 4.87 1.83 -15.84
N GLN A 10 3.68 1.23 -15.81
CA GLN A 10 2.89 1.01 -17.01
C GLN A 10 1.42 1.02 -16.67
N ILE A 11 0.64 1.75 -17.47
CA ILE A 11 -0.81 1.84 -17.31
C ILE A 11 -1.48 1.10 -18.45
N THR A 12 -2.27 0.10 -18.09
CA THR A 12 -3.11 -0.63 -19.06
C THR A 12 -4.46 0.06 -19.20
N ASN A 13 -5.15 0.31 -18.08
CA ASN A 13 -6.43 1.02 -18.08
C ASN A 13 -6.29 2.43 -17.51
N LYS A 14 -6.11 3.43 -18.39
CA LYS A 14 -5.90 4.84 -18.01
C LYS A 14 -7.03 5.36 -17.14
N THR A 15 -8.27 5.29 -17.61
CA THR A 15 -9.43 5.88 -16.92
C THR A 15 -9.60 5.35 -15.51
N MET A 16 -9.56 4.03 -15.33
CA MET A 16 -9.71 3.41 -14.02
C MET A 16 -8.50 3.68 -13.11
N THR A 17 -7.29 3.65 -13.65
CA THR A 17 -6.06 3.93 -12.89
C THR A 17 -6.08 5.36 -12.33
N TYR A 18 -6.40 6.36 -13.14
CA TYR A 18 -6.50 7.74 -12.67
C TYR A 18 -7.63 7.92 -11.64
N LYS A 19 -8.74 7.17 -11.78
CA LYS A 19 -9.82 7.18 -10.80
C LYS A 19 -9.36 6.64 -9.45
N VAL A 20 -8.69 5.48 -9.43
CA VAL A 20 -8.12 4.91 -8.19
C VAL A 20 -7.16 5.90 -7.57
N LEU A 21 -6.18 6.40 -8.32
CA LEU A 21 -5.17 7.34 -7.83
C LEU A 21 -5.78 8.62 -7.24
N ARG A 22 -6.89 9.12 -7.81
CA ARG A 22 -7.64 10.27 -7.28
C ARG A 22 -8.36 9.99 -5.95
N GLU A 23 -8.73 8.75 -5.69
CA GLU A 23 -9.37 8.36 -4.42
C GLU A 23 -8.34 8.13 -3.32
N VAL A 24 -7.15 7.65 -3.69
CA VAL A 24 -6.12 7.26 -2.72
C VAL A 24 -5.03 8.31 -2.50
N THR A 25 -4.89 9.28 -3.40
CA THR A 25 -3.89 10.37 -3.29
C THR A 25 -4.58 11.74 -3.19
N PRO A 26 -3.96 12.70 -2.46
CA PRO A 26 -4.45 14.08 -2.41
C PRO A 26 -4.11 14.90 -3.67
N PHE A 27 -3.43 14.32 -4.66
CA PHE A 27 -2.94 15.04 -5.84
C PHE A 27 -4.05 15.33 -6.86
N SER A 28 -3.91 16.45 -7.57
CA SER A 28 -4.75 16.73 -8.73
C SER A 28 -4.44 15.76 -9.88
N LEU A 29 -5.39 15.61 -10.81
CA LEU A 29 -5.21 14.72 -11.97
C LEU A 29 -4.00 15.13 -12.84
N SER A 30 -3.73 16.44 -12.93
CA SER A 30 -2.57 17.00 -13.61
C SER A 30 -1.25 16.63 -12.92
N GLU A 31 -1.20 16.69 -11.58
CA GLU A 31 -0.02 16.28 -10.80
C GLU A 31 0.22 14.78 -10.90
N ILE A 32 -0.82 13.96 -10.81
CA ILE A 32 -0.72 12.51 -10.97
C ILE A 32 -0.14 12.19 -12.35
N LYS A 33 -0.66 12.82 -13.41
CA LYS A 33 -0.17 12.62 -14.77
C LYS A 33 1.29 13.03 -14.92
N SER A 34 1.66 14.21 -14.41
CA SER A 34 3.03 14.72 -14.43
C SER A 34 4.00 13.79 -13.71
N ARG A 35 3.61 13.29 -12.52
CA ARG A 35 4.42 12.34 -11.74
C ARG A 35 4.62 11.02 -12.48
N ILE A 36 3.57 10.50 -13.10
CA ILE A 36 3.65 9.28 -13.92
C ILE A 36 4.60 9.49 -15.11
N GLU A 37 4.51 10.62 -15.81
CA GLU A 37 5.40 10.95 -16.93
C GLU A 37 6.87 11.09 -16.49
N LYS A 38 7.10 11.67 -15.31
CA LYS A 38 8.42 11.84 -14.71
C LYS A 38 8.95 10.60 -13.96
N HIS A 39 8.16 9.53 -13.88
CA HIS A 39 8.47 8.36 -13.05
C HIS A 39 8.70 8.71 -11.56
N GLU A 40 7.99 9.73 -11.09
CA GLU A 40 7.98 10.17 -9.70
C GLU A 40 6.95 9.38 -8.89
N PRO A 41 7.13 9.29 -7.56
CA PRO A 41 6.18 8.62 -6.68
C PRO A 41 4.82 9.31 -6.74
N VAL A 42 3.77 8.56 -7.06
CA VAL A 42 2.38 9.05 -7.05
C VAL A 42 1.78 9.01 -5.65
N MET A 43 2.36 8.21 -4.76
CA MET A 43 1.96 8.09 -3.36
C MET A 43 3.18 7.68 -2.54
N SER A 44 3.21 8.12 -1.29
CA SER A 44 4.20 7.76 -0.29
C SER A 44 3.48 7.43 1.02
N ALA A 45 3.91 6.40 1.73
CA ALA A 45 3.47 6.11 3.10
C ALA A 45 4.67 6.02 4.02
N ASN A 46 4.43 6.33 5.29
CA ASN A 46 5.38 6.07 6.34
C ASN A 46 5.37 4.57 6.66
N ASP A 47 6.55 3.94 6.64
CA ASP A 47 6.71 2.52 6.94
C ASP A 47 6.50 2.17 8.42
N LEU A 48 6.60 3.16 9.31
CA LEU A 48 6.29 3.02 10.73
C LEU A 48 4.78 3.08 11.02
N LYS A 49 3.95 3.42 10.02
CA LYS A 49 2.49 3.54 10.18
C LYS A 49 1.76 2.41 9.47
N LEU A 50 1.29 1.44 10.26
CA LEU A 50 0.54 0.29 9.74
C LEU A 50 -0.69 0.70 8.92
N ASP A 51 -1.45 1.71 9.35
CA ASP A 51 -2.62 2.21 8.59
C ASP A 51 -2.25 2.74 7.21
N GLU A 52 -1.11 3.43 7.08
CA GLU A 52 -0.65 3.96 5.80
C GLU A 52 -0.14 2.83 4.90
N LEU A 53 0.59 1.86 5.47
CA LEU A 53 1.03 0.67 4.74
C LEU A 53 -0.16 -0.16 4.21
N LYS A 54 -1.22 -0.33 5.02
CA LYS A 54 -2.45 -1.02 4.61
C LYS A 54 -3.13 -0.33 3.44
N LYS A 55 -3.22 1.02 3.47
CA LYS A 55 -3.77 1.82 2.37
C LYS A 55 -2.96 1.68 1.08
N ILE A 56 -1.62 1.70 1.18
CA ILE A 56 -0.74 1.47 0.03
C ILE A 56 -0.95 0.08 -0.55
N ARG A 57 -0.99 -0.96 0.29
CA ARG A 57 -1.22 -2.34 -0.16
C ARG A 57 -2.54 -2.46 -0.90
N GLU A 58 -3.61 -1.87 -0.37
CA GLU A 58 -4.92 -1.88 -1.03
C GLU A 58 -4.88 -1.13 -2.37
N ALA A 59 -4.25 0.04 -2.42
CA ALA A 59 -4.07 0.80 -3.65
C ALA A 59 -3.30 -0.01 -4.70
N ILE A 60 -2.21 -0.67 -4.32
CA ILE A 60 -1.41 -1.52 -5.22
C ILE A 60 -2.25 -2.68 -5.74
N ASN A 61 -3.01 -3.37 -4.89
CA ASN A 61 -3.89 -4.47 -5.31
C ASN A 61 -4.95 -3.98 -6.31
N ARG A 62 -5.57 -2.83 -6.05
CA ARG A 62 -6.54 -2.22 -6.98
C ARG A 62 -5.88 -1.89 -8.32
N LEU A 63 -4.67 -1.35 -8.32
CA LEU A 63 -3.92 -1.03 -9.53
C LEU A 63 -3.50 -2.29 -10.31
N ASN A 64 -2.98 -3.31 -9.62
CA ASN A 64 -2.61 -4.59 -10.23
C ASN A 64 -3.82 -5.31 -10.83
N ASN A 65 -4.98 -5.28 -10.16
CA ASN A 65 -6.23 -5.85 -10.69
C ASN A 65 -6.70 -5.16 -11.98
N LEU A 66 -6.34 -3.88 -12.18
CA LEU A 66 -6.59 -3.14 -13.43
C LEU A 66 -5.55 -3.43 -14.53
N GLY A 67 -4.56 -4.29 -14.25
CA GLY A 67 -3.43 -4.58 -15.12
C GLY A 67 -2.40 -3.46 -15.15
N THR A 68 -2.43 -2.53 -14.20
CA THR A 68 -1.45 -1.44 -14.09
C THR A 68 -0.24 -1.92 -13.31
N LYS A 69 0.94 -1.80 -13.93
CA LYS A 69 2.20 -2.23 -13.33
C LYS A 69 2.76 -1.13 -12.46
N VAL A 70 2.93 -1.42 -11.18
CA VAL A 70 3.50 -0.51 -10.20
C VAL A 70 4.87 -1.00 -9.73
N ILE A 71 5.74 -0.07 -9.35
CA ILE A 71 6.99 -0.29 -8.66
C ILE A 71 6.81 0.24 -7.25
N ILE A 72 7.25 -0.53 -6.27
CA ILE A 72 7.30 -0.13 -4.87
C ILE A 72 8.77 0.16 -4.58
N LYS A 73 9.06 1.33 -4.02
CA LYS A 73 10.40 1.69 -3.55
C LYS A 73 10.36 2.00 -2.07
N ASP A 74 11.35 1.53 -1.33
CA ASP A 74 11.64 2.02 0.02
C ASP A 74 13.00 2.72 0.04
N VAL A 75 13.52 2.98 1.24
CA VAL A 75 14.86 3.57 1.45
C VAL A 75 16.02 2.69 0.97
N THR A 76 15.82 1.37 0.90
CA THR A 76 16.80 0.37 0.46
C THR A 76 16.77 0.15 -1.06
N GLY A 77 15.64 0.41 -1.72
CA GLY A 77 15.51 0.33 -3.17
C GLY A 77 14.14 -0.16 -3.64
N GLU A 78 14.10 -0.80 -4.82
CA GLU A 78 12.87 -1.41 -5.35
C GLU A 78 12.56 -2.69 -4.57
N ILE A 79 11.37 -2.74 -3.96
CA ILE A 79 10.87 -3.89 -3.22
C ILE A 79 9.66 -4.51 -3.92
N THR A 80 9.36 -5.75 -3.58
CA THR A 80 8.19 -6.48 -4.11
C THR A 80 6.98 -6.29 -3.18
N LEU A 81 5.78 -6.56 -3.71
CA LEU A 81 4.56 -6.59 -2.90
C LEU A 81 4.64 -7.64 -1.79
N GLU A 82 5.39 -8.72 -2.00
CA GLU A 82 5.65 -9.74 -0.99
C GLU A 82 6.45 -9.18 0.19
N ILE A 83 7.52 -8.41 -0.08
CA ILE A 83 8.30 -7.73 0.97
C ILE A 83 7.40 -6.75 1.74
N LEU A 84 6.60 -5.95 1.02
CA LEU A 84 5.65 -5.04 1.66
C LEU A 84 4.65 -5.79 2.55
N ASN A 85 4.12 -6.91 2.09
CA ASN A 85 3.23 -7.76 2.89
C ASN A 85 3.95 -8.31 4.12
N ASN A 86 5.20 -8.76 3.99
CA ASN A 86 5.98 -9.25 5.12
C ASN A 86 6.22 -8.16 6.17
N ILE A 87 6.46 -6.92 5.75
CA ILE A 87 6.58 -5.76 6.67
C ILE A 87 5.26 -5.57 7.41
N ILE A 88 4.14 -5.47 6.68
CA ILE A 88 2.79 -5.34 7.26
C ILE A 88 2.48 -6.49 8.23
N THR A 89 2.73 -7.74 7.82
CA THR A 89 2.51 -8.93 8.64
C THR A 89 3.43 -9.00 9.83
N SER A 90 4.66 -8.47 9.77
CA SER A 90 5.54 -8.37 10.94
C SER A 90 4.97 -7.39 11.97
N TYR A 91 4.40 -6.26 11.53
CA TYR A 91 3.69 -5.33 12.40
C TYR A 91 2.37 -5.93 12.93
N GLU A 92 1.61 -6.67 12.11
CA GLU A 92 0.37 -7.34 12.53
C GLU A 92 0.64 -8.55 13.43
N GLY A 93 1.74 -9.28 13.24
CA GLY A 93 2.13 -10.43 14.06
C GLY A 93 2.39 -10.02 15.51
N ILE A 94 2.93 -8.81 15.73
CA ILE A 94 3.03 -8.21 17.07
C ILE A 94 1.64 -7.91 17.65
N ALA A 95 0.66 -7.53 16.83
CA ALA A 95 -0.72 -7.29 17.26
C ALA A 95 -1.52 -8.58 17.49
N ARG A 96 -1.19 -9.66 16.76
CA ARG A 96 -1.91 -10.95 16.82
C ARG A 96 -1.63 -11.74 18.09
N ASP A 97 -0.47 -11.55 18.71
CA ASP A 97 -0.20 -12.04 20.08
C ASP A 97 -1.17 -11.43 21.13
N THR A 98 -1.89 -10.34 20.82
CA THR A 98 -2.85 -9.71 21.72
C THR A 98 -4.32 -10.09 21.44
N GLU A 99 -4.65 -10.62 20.26
CA GLU A 99 -6.05 -10.97 19.91
C GLU A 99 -6.35 -12.48 20.03
N GLU A 100 -5.33 -13.35 20.12
CA GLU A 100 -5.53 -14.79 20.39
C GLU A 100 -5.83 -15.10 21.88
N LEU A 101 -5.63 -14.13 22.79
CA LEU A 101 -5.94 -14.27 24.22
C LEU A 101 -7.39 -13.92 24.58
N ASP A 102 -8.11 -13.16 23.75
CA ASP A 102 -9.47 -12.69 24.06
C ASP A 102 -10.58 -13.61 23.50
N GLU A 103 -10.29 -14.43 22.49
CA GLU A 103 -11.21 -15.50 22.02
C GLU A 103 -11.30 -16.71 22.97
N LEU A 104 -10.42 -16.81 23.98
CA LEU A 104 -10.37 -17.93 24.93
C LEU A 104 -11.04 -17.65 26.30
N MET A 105 -11.55 -16.43 26.56
CA MET A 105 -12.18 -16.08 27.85
C MET A 105 -13.70 -16.02 27.87
N PHE A 106 -14.39 -16.26 26.74
CA PHE A 106 -15.86 -16.21 26.67
C PHE A 106 -16.51 -17.53 26.24
N SER A 107 -15.94 -18.67 26.63
CA SER A 107 -16.54 -19.98 26.31
C SER A 107 -16.36 -21.03 27.41
N ASP A 108 -16.52 -20.64 28.68
CA ASP A 108 -16.90 -21.59 29.73
C ASP A 108 -17.64 -20.83 30.86
N GLU A 109 -18.88 -20.42 30.58
CA GLU A 109 -19.93 -20.35 31.60
C GLU A 109 -20.60 -21.73 31.67
N GLU A 110 -20.33 -22.47 32.75
CA GLU A 110 -21.25 -23.44 33.37
C GLU A 110 -21.30 -23.21 34.89
#